data_AF-A0A0L8FQK2-F1
#
_entry.id   AF-A0A0L8FQK2-F1
#
_cell.length_a   1.000
_cell.length_b   1.000
_cell.length_c   1.000
_cell.angle_alpha   90.00
_cell.angle_beta   90.00
_cell.angle_gamma   90.00
#
_symmetry.space_group_name_H-M   'P 1'
#
loop_
_entity.id
_entity.type
_entity.pdbx_description
1 polymer ?
#
loop_
_entity_poly.entity_id
_entity_poly.type
_entity_poly.pdbx_seq_one_letter_code
_entity_poly.pdbx_strand_id
1 'polypeptide(L)' 'MAEQSLAGSSRIDLDEPRYDQNTFKGRAKHFFITTNPLNLFTSSSQLASAKTIVEGYR' A
#
# COMPACT_ATOMS: atom_id res chain seq x y z
N MET A 1 4.35 -23.66 -17.91
CA MET A 1 4.67 -22.40 -18.63
C MET A 1 3.34 -21.75 -18.95
N ALA A 2 2.85 -20.91 -18.05
CA ALA A 2 1.65 -20.11 -18.30
C ALA A 2 2.13 -18.70 -18.61
N GLU A 3 1.62 -18.22 -19.74
CA GLU A 3 1.79 -16.90 -20.31
C GLU A 3 1.43 -15.81 -19.28
N GLN A 4 2.19 -14.72 -19.31
CA GLN A 4 1.61 -13.38 -19.31
C GLN A 4 2.68 -12.39 -19.75
N SER A 5 2.62 -12.06 -21.04
CA SER A 5 3.30 -10.91 -21.62
C SER A 5 2.35 -9.70 -21.65
N LEU A 6 2.97 -8.52 -21.54
CA LEU A 6 2.66 -7.27 -22.25
C LEU A 6 2.00 -6.10 -21.46
N ALA A 7 2.84 -5.10 -21.21
CA ALA A 7 2.63 -3.66 -21.44
C ALA A 7 1.50 -2.86 -20.74
N GLY A 8 1.90 -1.72 -20.17
CA GLY A 8 1.40 -0.45 -20.72
C GLY A 8 0.26 0.28 -20.00
N SER A 9 -0.17 -0.14 -18.82
CA SER A 9 -1.00 0.69 -17.91
C SER A 9 -1.03 0.06 -16.51
N SER A 10 0.09 0.16 -15.79
CA SER A 10 0.31 -0.57 -14.54
C SER A 10 -0.55 -0.02 -13.40
N ARG A 11 -1.81 -0.44 -13.33
CA ARG A 11 -2.61 -0.30 -12.11
C ARG A 11 -1.84 -0.98 -10.97
N ILE A 12 -1.34 -0.17 -10.04
CA ILE A 12 -0.76 -0.63 -8.78
C ILE A 12 -1.86 -1.40 -8.05
N ASP A 13 -1.62 -2.67 -7.77
CA ASP A 13 -2.45 -3.48 -6.89
C ASP A 13 -2.28 -2.97 -5.45
N LEU A 14 -3.39 -2.52 -4.85
CA LEU A 14 -3.45 -2.04 -3.47
C LEU A 14 -4.08 -3.06 -2.52
N ASP A 15 -4.62 -4.17 -3.04
CA ASP A 15 -5.30 -5.17 -2.23
C ASP A 15 -4.32 -6.22 -1.70
N GLU A 16 -3.19 -6.44 -2.38
CA GLU A 16 -2.13 -7.31 -1.89
C GLU A 16 -1.01 -6.57 -1.11
N PRO A 17 -0.55 -7.12 0.03
CA PRO A 17 0.55 -6.55 0.77
C PRO A 17 1.86 -6.66 -0.03
N ARG A 18 2.52 -5.52 -0.25
CA ARG A 18 3.81 -5.42 -0.97
C ARG A 18 4.94 -6.31 -0.43
N TYR A 19 4.87 -6.75 0.83
CA TYR A 19 5.91 -7.60 1.45
C TYR A 19 5.32 -8.94 1.87
N ASP A 20 6.08 -10.01 1.61
CA ASP A 20 5.76 -11.35 2.06
C ASP A 20 5.60 -11.42 3.59
N GLN A 21 4.38 -11.71 4.05
CA GLN A 21 4.01 -11.78 5.46
C GLN A 21 4.47 -13.07 6.17
N ASN A 22 5.00 -14.05 5.43
CA ASN A 22 5.47 -15.31 6.01
C ASN A 22 6.74 -15.13 6.86
N THR A 23 7.53 -14.08 6.58
CA THR A 23 8.75 -13.78 7.34
C THR A 23 8.51 -12.70 8.41
N PHE A 24 9.19 -12.82 9.55
CA PHE A 24 9.14 -11.78 10.60
C PHE A 24 9.54 -10.40 10.06
N LYS A 25 10.58 -10.35 9.21
CA LYS A 25 11.05 -9.11 8.59
C LYS A 25 10.00 -8.51 7.64
N GLY A 26 9.27 -9.34 6.88
CA GLY A 26 8.20 -8.88 6.00
C GLY A 26 7.00 -8.33 6.78
N ARG A 27 6.63 -8.96 7.89
CA ARG A 27 5.62 -8.41 8.81
C ARG A 27 6.04 -7.09 9.43
N ALA A 28 7.30 -6.97 9.88
CA ALA A 28 7.82 -5.71 10.43
C ALA A 28 7.77 -4.58 9.38
N LYS A 29 8.22 -4.84 8.15
CA LYS A 29 8.15 -3.87 7.05
C LYS A 29 6.71 -3.46 6.73
N HIS A 30 5.80 -4.42 6.66
CA HIS A 30 4.38 -4.14 6.44
C HIS A 30 3.80 -3.30 7.58
N PHE A 31 4.09 -3.63 8.84
CA PHE A 31 3.63 -2.86 9.99
C PHE A 31 4.09 -1.39 9.95
N PHE A 32 5.36 -1.13 9.65
CA PHE A 32 5.88 0.24 9.57
C PHE A 32 5.24 1.06 8.45
N ILE A 33 4.87 0.42 7.34
CA ILE A 33 4.28 1.08 6.18
C ILE A 33 2.77 1.28 6.35
N THR A 34 2.06 0.27 6.87
CA THR A 34 0.62 0.34 7.12
C THR A 34 0.29 1.31 8.26
N THR A 35 1.05 1.25 9.36
CA THR A 35 0.83 2.16 10.49
C THR A 35 1.31 3.57 10.17
N ASN A 36 2.38 3.70 9.37
CA ASN A 36 3.10 4.92 9.04
C ASN A 36 3.23 5.86 10.27
N PRO A 37 4.27 5.70 11.12
CA PRO A 37 4.41 6.48 12.35
C PRO A 37 4.45 8.01 12.11
N LEU A 38 4.67 8.46 10.87
CA LEU A 38 4.57 9.87 10.50
C LEU A 38 3.14 10.42 10.56
N ASN A 39 2.13 9.55 10.58
CA ASN A 39 0.73 9.92 10.75
C ASN A 39 0.46 10.60 12.11
N LEU A 40 1.35 10.45 13.09
CA LEU A 40 1.27 11.17 14.37
C LEU A 40 1.57 12.67 14.23
N PHE A 41 2.24 13.08 13.15
CA PHE A 41 2.62 14.47 12.90
C PHE A 41 1.73 15.18 11.88
N THR A 42 0.73 14.49 11.32
CA THR A 42 -0.19 15.05 10.34
C THR A 42 -1.55 15.31 10.97
N SER A 43 -2.29 16.27 10.41
CA SER A 43 -3.62 16.61 10.89
C SER A 43 -4.69 15.64 10.37
N SER A 44 -5.80 15.52 11.10
CA SER A 44 -6.91 14.64 10.72
C SER A 44 -7.48 14.93 9.33
N SER A 45 -7.48 16.20 8.90
CA SER A 45 -7.97 16.61 7.58
C SER A 45 -7.07 16.13 6.44
N GLN A 46 -5.75 16.11 6.66
CA GLN A 46 -4.77 15.57 5.71
C GLN A 46 -4.94 14.05 5.56
N LEU A 47 -5.15 13.33 6.67
CA LEU A 47 -5.46 11.90 6.65
C LEU A 47 -6.75 11.59 5.89
N ALA A 48 -7.81 12.38 6.12
CA ALA A 48 -9.08 12.23 5.41
C ALA A 48 -8.91 12.46 3.90
N SER A 49 -8.15 13.49 3.51
CA SER A 49 -7.87 13.79 2.10
C SER A 49 -7.08 12.65 1.42
N ALA A 50 -6.05 12.13 2.08
CA ALA A 50 -5.28 11.00 1.59
C ALA A 50 -6.14 9.73 1.44
N LYS A 51 -7.04 9.47 2.40
CA LYS A 51 -8.00 8.36 2.32
C LYS A 51 -8.90 8.48 1.09
N THR A 52 -9.47 9.66 0.81
CA THR A 52 -10.31 9.89 -0.37
C THR A 52 -9.57 9.60 -1.68
N ILE A 53 -8.29 9.95 -1.78
CA ILE A 53 -7.46 9.65 -2.96
C ILE A 53 -7.30 8.13 -3.15
N VAL A 54 -7.04 7.39 -2.07
CA VAL A 54 -6.89 5.93 -2.11
C VAL A 54 -8.21 5.25 -2.47
N GLU A 55 -9.33 5.69 -1.88
CA GLU A 55 -10.66 5.17 -2.19
C GLU A 55 -11.09 5.47 -3.64
N GLY A 56 -10.69 6.62 -4.20
CA GLY A 56 -10.96 6.94 -5.60
C GLY A 56 -10.05 6.23 -6.61
N TYR A 57 -8.93 5.66 -6.17
CA TYR A 57 -8.00 4.91 -7.01
C TYR A 57 -8.33 3.41 -7.07
N ARG A 58 -8.89 2.86 -5.99
CA ARG A 58 -9.46 1.51 -5.96
C ARG A 58 -10.58 1.37 -6.99
#